data_AF-A0A972KPC1-F1
#
_entry.id   AF-A0A972KPC1-F1
#
_cell.length_a   1.000
_cell.length_b   1.000
_cell.length_c   1.000
_cell.angle_alpha   90.00
_cell.angle_beta   90.00
_cell.angle_gamma   90.00
#
_symmetry.space_group_name_H-M   'P 1'
#
loop_
_entity.id
_entity.type
_entity.pdbx_description
1 polymer ?
#
loop_
_entity_poly.entity_id
_entity_poly.type
_entity_poly.pdbx_seq_one_letter_code
_entity_poly.pdbx_strand_id
1 'polypeptide(L)'
;MLLVKKGKQFFAFLVSVWHSVKQAIANNSDVQKLVSKHPSFFQFIKKRLDGSNFSGLPLTLLVLAFVYVLSLFGGIVEGIITSDPIVAADTSIANLLTVFRSADLTKVFLWITLLGKWQIVLGFAISAIGVLWIRRKCAYIAPLLLMIIGSGIFTQLGKIAFHRPRPKVALYTEYSFSFPSGHAAIAVAFYGFLTYIILRNVKQWKRKVDIFFIGVLVMLLIGFSRLYLGVHYVSDVWGGYLIGALWLIIGISISEWLRLRKRKQAAFLPPAKVRLISATLVLASILFYAGFAKGYNPPLSHAPSSRKEIVVENVKNVFSDNQLKYTETPVGEKEEPLSFIIIARNDQQLIKVFRQSGWLLADKVSPYSVMKVAKAVLLKQADPTAPMTPSFWNSQVNDFGFEKATDANNARQRHHARFWKTNYITQSGEHVYVGTASFDSGIQWGLIHKINPDIDTEREFLYEDLSKTKLIVQSQKEQFVDPVLGKNFFGDPFFTDGKVYIIKL
;
A
#
# COMPACT_ATOMS: atom_id res chain seq x y z
N MET A 1 18.60 17.33 -2.88
CA MET A 1 19.33 18.63 -2.75
C MET A 1 19.38 19.43 -4.07
N LEU A 2 19.45 18.78 -5.25
CA LEU A 2 19.48 19.45 -6.56
C LEU A 2 18.20 20.23 -6.91
N LEU A 3 17.02 19.66 -6.67
CA LEU A 3 15.70 20.28 -6.92
C LEU A 3 15.50 21.60 -6.15
N VAL A 4 16.03 21.68 -4.93
CA VAL A 4 15.95 22.87 -4.07
C VAL A 4 16.92 23.97 -4.50
N LYS A 5 18.10 23.62 -5.03
CA LYS A 5 19.13 24.59 -5.46
C LYS A 5 18.95 25.05 -6.92
N LYS A 6 18.65 24.15 -7.85
CA LYS A 6 18.59 24.43 -9.30
C LYS A 6 17.18 24.49 -9.90
N GLY A 7 16.13 24.19 -9.13
CA GLY A 7 14.76 24.16 -9.65
C GLY A 7 14.30 25.45 -10.34
N LYS A 8 14.73 26.63 -9.85
CA LYS A 8 14.45 27.92 -10.50
C LYS A 8 15.14 28.07 -11.86
N GLN A 9 16.40 27.65 -11.97
CA GLN A 9 17.18 27.72 -13.22
C GLN A 9 16.65 26.73 -14.26
N PHE A 10 16.30 25.52 -13.82
CA PHE A 10 15.67 24.51 -14.68
C PHE A 10 14.31 24.99 -15.20
N PHE A 11 13.48 25.61 -14.35
CA PHE A 11 12.23 26.20 -14.78
C PHE A 11 12.44 27.35 -15.79
N ALA A 12 13.43 28.21 -15.58
CA ALA A 12 13.77 29.27 -16.52
C ALA A 12 14.20 28.72 -17.89
N PHE A 13 14.99 27.64 -17.91
CA PHE A 13 15.36 26.94 -19.14
C PHE A 13 14.13 26.37 -19.86
N LEU A 14 13.24 25.66 -19.16
CA LEU A 14 12.01 25.14 -19.75
C LEU A 14 11.13 26.25 -20.34
N VAL A 15 11.05 27.40 -19.68
CA VAL A 15 10.30 28.57 -20.18
C VAL A 15 10.94 29.15 -21.45
N SER A 16 12.26 29.15 -21.54
CA SER A 16 13.00 29.59 -22.73
C SER A 16 12.78 28.65 -23.92
N VAL A 17 12.90 27.33 -23.70
CA VAL A 17 12.61 26.31 -24.72
C VAL A 17 11.17 26.44 -25.20
N TRP A 18 10.22 26.60 -24.27
CA TRP A 18 8.81 26.79 -24.61
C TRP A 18 8.57 28.05 -25.46
N HIS A 19 9.26 29.15 -25.19
CA HIS A 19 9.17 30.35 -26.03
C HIS A 19 9.66 30.10 -27.46
N SER A 20 10.79 29.41 -27.60
CA SER A 20 11.35 29.07 -28.92
C SER A 20 10.39 28.18 -29.72
N VAL A 21 9.82 27.15 -29.08
CA VAL A 21 8.83 26.26 -29.72
C VAL A 21 7.58 27.05 -30.11
N LYS A 22 7.07 27.89 -29.22
CA LYS A 22 5.89 28.72 -29.48
C LYS A 22 6.09 29.66 -30.67
N GLN A 23 7.27 30.26 -30.79
CA GLN A 23 7.61 31.17 -31.89
C GLN A 23 7.77 30.40 -33.22
N ALA A 24 8.39 29.22 -33.20
CA ALA A 24 8.49 28.35 -34.37
C ALA A 24 7.12 27.91 -34.89
N ILE A 25 6.19 27.54 -33.99
CA ILE A 25 4.82 27.16 -34.36
C ILE A 25 4.04 28.37 -34.91
N ALA A 26 4.19 29.55 -34.31
CA ALA A 26 3.47 30.75 -34.75
C ALA A 26 3.92 31.26 -36.14
N ASN A 27 5.17 31.01 -36.51
CA ASN A 27 5.75 31.43 -37.79
C ASN A 27 5.51 30.42 -38.93
N ASN A 28 4.89 29.27 -38.67
CA ASN A 28 4.59 28.28 -39.68
C ASN A 28 3.39 28.71 -40.56
N SER A 29 3.57 28.72 -41.88
CA SER A 29 2.57 29.18 -42.85
C SER A 29 1.28 28.35 -42.85
N ASP A 30 1.37 27.05 -42.59
CA ASP A 30 0.21 26.15 -42.56
C ASP A 30 -0.61 26.37 -41.29
N VAL A 31 0.07 26.62 -40.17
CA VAL A 31 -0.57 27.00 -38.90
C VAL A 31 -1.33 28.32 -39.08
N GLN A 32 -0.75 29.31 -39.76
CA GLN A 32 -1.43 30.59 -40.02
C GLN A 32 -2.68 30.42 -40.90
N LYS A 33 -2.60 29.62 -41.97
CA LYS A 33 -3.77 29.29 -42.81
C LYS A 33 -4.87 28.57 -42.02
N LEU A 34 -4.50 27.66 -41.13
CA LEU A 34 -5.44 26.94 -40.28
C LEU A 34 -6.10 27.88 -39.25
N VAL A 35 -5.34 28.80 -38.67
CA VAL A 35 -5.85 29.82 -37.74
C VAL A 35 -6.83 30.76 -38.43
N SER A 36 -6.55 31.22 -39.65
CA SER A 36 -7.48 32.06 -40.41
C SER A 36 -8.75 31.33 -40.82
N LYS A 37 -8.69 30.00 -41.03
CA LYS A 37 -9.86 29.17 -41.39
C LYS A 37 -10.79 28.92 -40.19
N HIS A 38 -10.25 28.89 -38.96
CA HIS A 38 -11.02 28.59 -37.74
C HIS A 38 -10.78 29.61 -36.60
N PRO A 39 -11.09 30.90 -36.79
CA PRO A 39 -10.70 31.96 -35.85
C PRO A 39 -11.33 31.82 -34.47
N SER A 40 -12.58 31.36 -34.38
CA SER A 40 -13.29 31.15 -33.10
C SER A 40 -12.64 30.05 -32.24
N PHE A 41 -12.23 28.94 -32.86
CA PHE A 41 -11.56 27.83 -32.20
C PHE A 41 -10.20 28.24 -31.63
N PHE A 42 -9.36 28.92 -32.42
CA PHE A 42 -8.05 29.36 -31.95
C PHE A 42 -8.13 30.49 -30.93
N GLN A 43 -9.14 31.37 -31.00
CA GLN A 43 -9.41 32.33 -29.93
C GLN A 43 -9.81 31.64 -28.62
N PHE A 44 -10.63 30.59 -28.69
CA PHE A 44 -10.97 29.77 -27.52
C PHE A 44 -9.71 29.12 -26.91
N ILE A 45 -8.87 28.47 -27.72
CA ILE A 45 -7.61 27.87 -27.26
C ILE A 45 -6.71 28.93 -26.63
N LYS A 46 -6.53 30.08 -27.27
CA LYS A 46 -5.71 31.18 -26.74
C LYS A 46 -6.20 31.65 -25.37
N LYS A 47 -7.53 31.76 -25.18
CA LYS A 47 -8.13 32.08 -23.87
C LYS A 47 -7.89 30.98 -22.84
N ARG A 48 -7.92 29.71 -23.22
CA ARG A 48 -7.66 28.57 -22.32
C ARG A 48 -6.19 28.40 -21.96
N LEU A 49 -5.26 28.85 -22.80
CA LEU A 49 -3.82 28.82 -22.54
C LEU A 49 -3.30 30.10 -21.85
N ASP A 50 -4.17 31.08 -21.61
CA ASP A 50 -3.81 32.33 -20.92
C ASP A 50 -3.53 32.08 -19.43
N GLY A 51 -2.28 32.27 -19.01
CA GLY A 51 -1.86 32.14 -17.61
C GLY A 51 -2.16 33.34 -16.72
N SER A 52 -2.59 34.48 -17.31
CA SER A 52 -2.85 35.71 -16.54
C SER A 52 -4.16 35.66 -15.75
N ASN A 53 -5.15 34.94 -16.28
CA ASN A 53 -6.47 34.80 -15.70
C ASN A 53 -6.71 33.38 -15.19
N PHE A 54 -7.37 33.25 -14.04
CA PHE A 54 -7.71 31.93 -13.49
C PHE A 54 -8.59 31.10 -14.44
N SER A 55 -9.51 31.75 -15.18
CA SER A 55 -10.39 31.10 -16.15
C SER A 55 -9.67 30.53 -17.38
N GLY A 56 -8.41 30.90 -17.60
CA GLY A 56 -7.56 30.40 -18.66
C GLY A 56 -6.82 29.12 -18.26
N LEU A 57 -5.49 29.16 -18.24
CA LEU A 57 -4.62 28.00 -18.03
C LEU A 57 -4.86 27.31 -16.68
N PRO A 58 -4.97 28.03 -15.53
CA PRO A 58 -5.16 27.37 -14.23
C PRO A 58 -6.43 26.53 -14.17
N LEU A 59 -7.58 27.06 -14.60
CA LEU A 59 -8.83 26.31 -14.63
C LEU A 59 -8.77 25.16 -15.64
N THR A 60 -8.14 25.36 -16.80
CA THR A 60 -7.98 24.31 -17.81
C THR A 60 -7.17 23.13 -17.25
N LEU A 61 -6.07 23.40 -16.54
CA LEU A 61 -5.27 22.37 -15.88
C LEU A 61 -6.05 21.66 -14.78
N LEU A 62 -6.87 22.38 -14.00
CA LEU A 62 -7.71 21.77 -12.97
C LEU A 62 -8.81 20.89 -13.57
N VAL A 63 -9.41 21.28 -14.69
CA VAL A 63 -10.40 20.46 -15.43
C VAL A 63 -9.74 19.21 -16.02
N LEU A 64 -8.58 19.34 -16.66
CA LEU A 64 -7.84 18.18 -17.18
C LEU A 64 -7.43 17.23 -16.05
N ALA A 65 -6.95 17.76 -14.92
CA ALA A 65 -6.64 16.97 -13.74
C ALA A 65 -7.89 16.28 -13.18
N PHE A 66 -9.04 16.97 -13.15
CA PHE A 66 -10.31 16.38 -12.70
C PHE A 66 -10.72 15.20 -13.59
N VAL A 67 -10.71 15.38 -14.91
CA VAL A 67 -11.04 14.32 -15.88
C VAL A 67 -10.08 13.14 -15.71
N TYR A 68 -8.77 13.40 -15.62
CA TYR A 68 -7.77 12.36 -15.40
C TYR A 68 -8.01 11.57 -14.11
N VAL A 69 -8.23 12.26 -12.98
CA VAL A 69 -8.52 11.62 -11.69
C VAL A 69 -9.84 10.83 -11.75
N LEU A 70 -10.85 11.34 -12.45
CA LEU A 70 -12.12 10.64 -12.65
C LEU A 70 -11.93 9.37 -13.48
N SER A 71 -11.14 9.42 -14.55
CA SER A 71 -10.78 8.25 -15.36
C SER A 71 -10.01 7.21 -14.55
N LEU A 72 -9.04 7.63 -13.73
CA LEU A 72 -8.34 6.71 -12.83
C LEU A 72 -9.29 6.05 -11.82
N PHE A 73 -10.25 6.80 -11.28
CA PHE A 73 -11.25 6.26 -10.37
C PHE A 73 -12.14 5.24 -11.09
N GLY A 74 -12.57 5.55 -12.32
CA GLY A 74 -13.28 4.63 -13.20
C GLY A 74 -12.50 3.33 -13.42
N GLY A 75 -11.19 3.41 -13.70
CA GLY A 75 -10.34 2.23 -13.90
C GLY A 75 -10.19 1.36 -12.64
N ILE A 76 -10.13 1.96 -11.43
CA ILE A 76 -10.14 1.18 -10.18
C ILE A 76 -11.51 0.51 -9.98
N VAL A 77 -12.60 1.22 -10.24
CA VAL A 77 -13.96 0.67 -10.11
C VAL A 77 -14.16 -0.49 -11.08
N GLU A 78 -13.79 -0.32 -12.34
CA GLU A 78 -13.78 -1.38 -13.35
C GLU A 78 -12.95 -2.57 -12.85
N GLY A 79 -11.70 -2.33 -12.43
CA GLY A 79 -10.81 -3.36 -11.93
C GLY A 79 -11.34 -4.15 -10.74
N ILE A 80 -12.08 -3.53 -9.81
CA ILE A 80 -12.70 -4.22 -8.68
C ILE A 80 -13.89 -5.09 -9.11
N ILE A 81 -14.62 -4.67 -10.15
CA ILE A 81 -15.82 -5.38 -10.63
C ILE A 81 -15.44 -6.53 -11.57
N THR A 82 -14.45 -6.33 -12.44
CA THR A 82 -14.17 -7.23 -13.58
C THR A 82 -12.90 -8.04 -13.44
N SER A 83 -11.95 -7.67 -12.57
CA SER A 83 -10.57 -8.17 -12.65
C SER A 83 -10.10 -8.92 -11.39
N ASP A 84 -9.82 -10.21 -11.56
CA ASP A 84 -9.22 -11.06 -10.52
C ASP A 84 -7.84 -10.58 -10.01
N PRO A 85 -6.91 -10.05 -10.85
CA PRO A 85 -5.56 -9.69 -10.40
C PRO A 85 -5.53 -8.59 -9.33
N ILE A 86 -6.43 -7.60 -9.40
CA ILE A 86 -6.50 -6.53 -8.39
C ILE A 86 -7.03 -7.09 -7.07
N VAL A 87 -8.00 -8.01 -7.12
CA VAL A 87 -8.56 -8.67 -5.93
C VAL A 87 -7.54 -9.60 -5.29
N ALA A 88 -6.77 -10.34 -6.09
CA ALA A 88 -5.65 -11.16 -5.63
C ALA A 88 -4.57 -10.29 -4.98
N ALA A 89 -4.12 -9.22 -5.66
CA ALA A 89 -3.16 -8.26 -5.11
C ALA A 89 -3.60 -7.65 -3.78
N ASP A 90 -4.86 -7.23 -3.71
CA ASP A 90 -5.44 -6.68 -2.48
C ASP A 90 -5.40 -7.70 -1.33
N THR A 91 -5.74 -8.95 -1.60
CA THR A 91 -5.75 -10.03 -0.59
C THR A 91 -4.33 -10.38 -0.14
N SER A 92 -3.42 -10.60 -1.08
CA SER A 92 -2.01 -10.91 -0.83
C SER A 92 -1.32 -9.79 -0.07
N ILE A 93 -1.50 -8.52 -0.46
CA ILE A 93 -0.92 -7.37 0.26
C ILE A 93 -1.52 -7.25 1.67
N ALA A 94 -2.83 -7.46 1.84
CA ALA A 94 -3.45 -7.43 3.16
C ALA A 94 -2.85 -8.50 4.09
N ASN A 95 -2.66 -9.72 3.59
CA ASN A 95 -2.05 -10.81 4.34
C ASN A 95 -0.56 -10.56 4.61
N LEU A 96 0.18 -10.01 3.65
CA LEU A 96 1.58 -9.61 3.82
C LEU A 96 1.75 -8.60 4.95
N LEU A 97 0.90 -7.59 5.03
CA LEU A 97 0.98 -6.57 6.07
C LEU A 97 0.79 -7.13 7.48
N THR A 98 0.14 -8.29 7.64
CA THR A 98 0.01 -8.94 8.95
C THR A 98 1.35 -9.38 9.53
N VAL A 99 2.30 -9.76 8.66
CA VAL A 99 3.63 -10.23 9.04
C VAL A 99 4.46 -9.11 9.67
N PHE A 100 4.23 -7.86 9.26
CA PHE A 100 4.93 -6.69 9.77
C PHE A 100 4.28 -6.09 11.04
N ARG A 101 3.21 -6.71 11.55
CA ARG A 101 2.49 -6.15 12.71
C ARG A 101 3.25 -6.39 14.01
N SER A 102 3.36 -5.34 14.82
CA SER A 102 3.76 -5.42 16.23
C SER A 102 2.82 -4.58 17.11
N ALA A 103 2.79 -4.87 18.41
CA ALA A 103 1.94 -4.15 19.36
C ALA A 103 2.24 -2.64 19.37
N ASP A 104 3.51 -2.26 19.32
CA ASP A 104 3.92 -0.85 19.38
C ASP A 104 3.62 -0.11 18.09
N LEU A 105 3.93 -0.70 16.93
CA LEU A 105 3.55 -0.11 15.64
C LEU A 105 2.03 0.00 15.49
N THR A 106 1.28 -0.97 16.04
CA THR A 106 -0.19 -0.91 16.05
C THR A 106 -0.71 0.29 16.83
N LYS A 107 -0.15 0.59 18.01
CA LYS A 107 -0.48 1.82 18.75
C LYS A 107 -0.20 3.07 17.92
N VAL A 108 0.96 3.14 17.26
CA VAL A 108 1.32 4.28 16.39
C VAL A 108 0.29 4.45 15.26
N PHE A 109 -0.06 3.38 14.55
CA PHE A 109 -1.02 3.45 13.46
C PHE A 109 -2.46 3.69 13.92
N LEU A 110 -2.84 3.29 15.14
CA LEU A 110 -4.10 3.69 15.76
C LEU A 110 -4.14 5.21 15.98
N TRP A 111 -3.05 5.83 16.42
CA TRP A 111 -3.01 7.29 16.58
C TRP A 111 -3.05 8.02 15.24
N ILE A 112 -2.34 7.51 14.23
CA ILE A 112 -2.35 8.08 12.88
C ILE A 112 -3.75 7.97 12.26
N THR A 113 -4.41 6.82 12.36
CA THR A 113 -5.72 6.63 11.73
C THR A 113 -6.79 7.55 12.32
N LEU A 114 -6.64 8.00 13.57
CA LEU A 114 -7.58 8.93 14.20
C LEU A 114 -7.67 10.28 13.48
N LEU A 115 -6.62 10.69 12.76
CA LEU A 115 -6.64 11.89 11.93
C LEU A 115 -7.67 11.81 10.80
N GLY A 116 -8.05 10.61 10.36
CA GLY A 116 -9.14 10.41 9.39
C GLY A 116 -10.50 10.17 10.02
N LYS A 117 -10.61 10.13 11.36
CA LYS A 117 -11.86 9.86 12.07
C LYS A 117 -12.72 11.11 12.14
N TRP A 118 -14.02 10.97 11.86
CA TRP A 118 -14.92 12.11 11.65
C TRP A 118 -15.00 13.07 12.86
N GLN A 119 -14.94 12.57 14.10
CA GLN A 119 -14.92 13.43 15.30
C GLN A 119 -13.68 14.34 15.36
N ILE A 120 -12.50 13.80 15.01
CA ILE A 120 -11.24 14.56 14.98
C ILE A 120 -11.26 15.56 13.82
N VAL A 121 -11.68 15.11 12.63
CA VAL A 121 -11.81 15.97 11.46
C VAL A 121 -12.77 17.12 11.75
N LEU A 122 -13.90 16.87 12.43
CA LEU A 122 -14.85 17.92 12.81
C LEU A 122 -14.20 18.94 13.75
N GLY A 123 -13.49 18.50 14.80
CA GLY A 123 -12.76 19.39 15.70
C GLY A 123 -11.72 20.26 14.98
N PHE A 124 -10.95 19.66 14.06
CA PHE A 124 -9.99 20.39 13.23
C PHE A 124 -10.66 21.32 12.23
N ALA A 125 -11.79 20.93 11.65
CA ALA A 125 -12.56 21.77 10.73
C ALA A 125 -13.12 23.01 11.44
N ILE A 126 -13.69 22.85 12.65
CA ILE A 126 -14.17 23.97 13.48
C ILE A 126 -13.02 24.94 13.79
N SER A 127 -11.87 24.41 14.22
CA SER A 127 -10.67 25.22 14.48
C SER A 127 -10.20 25.96 13.22
N ALA A 128 -10.13 25.26 12.08
CA ALA A 128 -9.74 25.86 10.80
C ALA A 128 -10.72 26.95 10.35
N ILE A 129 -12.03 26.74 10.50
CA ILE A 129 -13.07 27.74 10.21
C ILE A 129 -12.90 28.96 11.11
N GLY A 130 -12.70 28.78 12.42
CA GLY A 130 -12.45 29.86 13.37
C GLY A 130 -11.22 30.69 12.98
N VAL A 131 -10.11 30.03 12.65
CA VAL A 131 -8.87 30.69 12.17
C VAL A 131 -9.11 31.44 10.87
N LEU A 132 -9.81 30.85 9.90
CA LEU A 132 -10.12 31.49 8.62
C LEU A 132 -11.04 32.69 8.80
N TRP A 133 -12.04 32.60 9.68
CA TRP A 133 -12.99 33.66 9.98
C TRP A 133 -12.30 34.87 10.63
N ILE A 134 -11.51 34.65 11.68
CA ILE A 134 -10.76 35.72 12.37
C ILE A 134 -9.73 36.37 11.44
N ARG A 135 -9.13 35.60 10.52
CA ARG A 135 -8.22 36.12 9.48
C ARG A 135 -8.94 36.70 8.26
N ARG A 136 -10.28 36.83 8.28
CA ARG A 136 -11.13 37.34 7.19
C ARG A 136 -10.94 36.61 5.85
N LYS A 137 -10.53 35.34 5.90
CA LYS A 137 -10.36 34.45 4.76
C LYS A 137 -11.64 33.64 4.50
N CYS A 138 -12.81 34.30 4.56
CA CYS A 138 -14.10 33.63 4.42
C CYS A 138 -14.33 32.99 3.05
N ALA A 139 -13.58 33.39 2.01
CA ALA A 139 -13.62 32.77 0.69
C ALA A 139 -13.24 31.28 0.68
N TYR A 140 -12.55 30.79 1.72
CA TYR A 140 -12.15 29.39 1.84
C TYR A 140 -13.11 28.55 2.69
N ILE A 141 -14.03 29.17 3.44
CA ILE A 141 -14.90 28.47 4.39
C ILE A 141 -15.95 27.63 3.65
N ALA A 142 -16.67 28.22 2.69
CA ALA A 142 -17.68 27.48 1.92
C ALA A 142 -17.07 26.32 1.11
N PRO A 143 -15.94 26.50 0.39
CA PRO A 143 -15.25 25.38 -0.25
C PRO A 143 -14.81 24.29 0.72
N LEU A 144 -14.28 24.65 1.90
CA LEU A 144 -13.88 23.69 2.94
C LEU A 144 -15.06 22.81 3.39
N LEU A 145 -16.21 23.41 3.64
CA LEU A 145 -17.41 22.65 4.04
C LEU A 145 -17.89 21.76 2.89
N LEU A 146 -17.94 22.31 1.67
CA LEU A 146 -18.38 21.59 0.48
C LEU A 146 -17.55 20.33 0.23
N MET A 147 -16.21 20.40 0.31
CA MET A 147 -15.36 19.23 0.09
C MET A 147 -15.50 18.17 1.19
N ILE A 148 -15.64 18.57 2.46
CA ILE A 148 -15.79 17.63 3.59
C ILE A 148 -17.10 16.87 3.42
N ILE A 149 -18.21 17.60 3.20
CA ILE A 149 -19.54 17.04 3.02
C ILE A 149 -19.61 16.20 1.75
N GLY A 150 -19.15 16.76 0.63
CA GLY A 150 -19.16 16.10 -0.67
C GLY A 150 -18.35 14.81 -0.69
N SER A 151 -17.12 14.84 -0.17
CA SER A 151 -16.29 13.64 -0.03
C SER A 151 -16.95 12.61 0.88
N GLY A 152 -17.56 13.04 1.99
CA GLY A 152 -18.30 12.15 2.89
C GLY A 152 -19.45 11.44 2.17
N ILE A 153 -20.33 12.20 1.52
CA ILE A 153 -21.49 11.66 0.78
C ILE A 153 -21.05 10.67 -0.29
N PHE A 154 -20.08 11.05 -1.15
CA PHE A 154 -19.61 10.16 -2.22
C PHE A 154 -18.99 8.87 -1.69
N THR A 155 -18.27 8.92 -0.55
CA THR A 155 -17.75 7.70 0.06
C THR A 155 -18.86 6.79 0.60
N GLN A 156 -19.93 7.35 1.17
CA GLN A 156 -21.06 6.56 1.66
C GLN A 156 -21.88 5.96 0.50
N LEU A 157 -22.13 6.75 -0.55
CA LEU A 157 -22.78 6.25 -1.76
C LEU A 157 -21.97 5.14 -2.42
N GLY A 158 -20.64 5.29 -2.52
CA GLY A 158 -19.77 4.23 -3.01
C GLY A 158 -19.89 2.95 -2.18
N LYS A 159 -19.89 3.06 -0.84
CA LYS A 159 -20.06 1.90 0.04
C LYS A 159 -21.36 1.15 -0.21
N ILE A 160 -22.46 1.88 -0.37
CA ILE A 160 -23.78 1.32 -0.64
C ILE A 160 -23.87 0.80 -2.09
N ALA A 161 -23.12 1.36 -3.04
CA ALA A 161 -23.14 0.86 -4.41
C ALA A 161 -22.39 -0.48 -4.54
N PHE A 162 -21.20 -0.59 -3.97
CA PHE A 162 -20.29 -1.72 -4.23
C PHE A 162 -20.38 -2.87 -3.22
N HIS A 163 -20.90 -2.64 -2.01
CA HIS A 163 -21.07 -3.67 -0.97
C HIS A 163 -19.81 -4.50 -0.67
N ARG A 164 -18.62 -3.95 -0.92
CA ARG A 164 -17.37 -4.72 -0.84
C ARG A 164 -17.08 -5.17 0.59
N PRO A 165 -16.85 -6.48 0.85
CA PRO A 165 -16.48 -6.98 2.16
C PRO A 165 -15.11 -6.46 2.58
N ARG A 166 -14.86 -6.37 3.89
CA ARG A 166 -13.56 -5.97 4.45
C ARG A 166 -12.55 -7.12 4.42
N PRO A 167 -11.24 -6.83 4.54
CA PRO A 167 -10.24 -7.86 4.72
C PRO A 167 -10.50 -8.70 5.98
N LYS A 168 -10.29 -10.02 5.88
CA LYS A 168 -10.46 -10.96 7.01
C LYS A 168 -9.44 -10.76 8.13
N VAL A 169 -8.35 -10.04 7.83
CA VAL A 169 -7.22 -9.78 8.74
C VAL A 169 -7.36 -8.48 9.53
N ALA A 170 -8.58 -7.94 9.66
CA ALA A 170 -8.84 -6.70 10.39
C ALA A 170 -8.53 -6.83 11.89
N LEU A 171 -7.83 -5.85 12.47
CA LEU A 171 -7.53 -5.83 13.91
C LEU A 171 -8.72 -5.43 14.77
N TYR A 172 -9.64 -4.64 14.23
CA TYR A 172 -10.79 -4.12 14.95
C TYR A 172 -12.02 -4.05 14.05
N THR A 173 -13.20 -4.14 14.65
CA THR A 173 -14.46 -4.27 13.91
C THR A 173 -14.95 -2.91 13.38
N GLU A 174 -15.30 -2.88 12.10
CA GLU A 174 -15.93 -1.75 11.42
C GLU A 174 -17.20 -2.25 10.72
N TYR A 175 -18.37 -1.72 11.09
CA TYR A 175 -19.68 -2.23 10.65
C TYR A 175 -20.10 -1.79 9.23
N SER A 176 -19.27 -0.99 8.54
CA SER A 176 -19.58 -0.49 7.19
C SER A 176 -18.75 -1.19 6.12
N PHE A 177 -19.21 -1.15 4.85
CA PHE A 177 -18.46 -1.68 3.70
C PHE A 177 -17.07 -1.06 3.51
N SER A 178 -16.22 -1.78 2.77
CA SER A 178 -14.80 -1.45 2.60
C SER A 178 -14.55 -0.37 1.54
N PHE A 179 -15.12 -0.53 0.34
CA PHE A 179 -14.83 0.37 -0.78
C PHE A 179 -15.86 1.49 -0.89
N PRO A 180 -15.44 2.77 -1.07
CA PRO A 180 -14.09 3.30 -0.94
C PRO A 180 -13.74 3.68 0.51
N SER A 181 -12.44 3.87 0.81
CA SER A 181 -11.99 4.26 2.14
C SER A 181 -12.29 5.73 2.46
N GLY A 182 -13.21 5.97 3.42
CA GLY A 182 -13.54 7.33 3.87
C GLY A 182 -12.39 8.06 4.57
N HIS A 183 -11.54 7.34 5.31
CA HIS A 183 -10.35 7.92 5.95
C HIS A 183 -9.34 8.43 4.92
N ALA A 184 -9.12 7.67 3.85
CA ALA A 184 -8.25 8.08 2.75
C ALA A 184 -8.84 9.28 1.97
N ALA A 185 -10.15 9.26 1.71
CA ALA A 185 -10.82 10.36 1.02
C ALA A 185 -10.74 11.68 1.79
N ILE A 186 -11.05 11.66 3.09
CA ILE A 186 -10.95 12.87 3.91
C ILE A 186 -9.50 13.30 4.11
N ALA A 187 -8.54 12.36 4.11
CA ALA A 187 -7.12 12.70 4.15
C ALA A 187 -6.75 13.66 3.01
N VAL A 188 -7.12 13.31 1.77
CA VAL A 188 -6.81 14.14 0.60
C VAL A 188 -7.69 15.39 0.53
N ALA A 189 -9.00 15.27 0.76
CA ALA A 189 -9.90 16.42 0.68
C ALA A 189 -9.55 17.48 1.73
N PHE A 190 -9.53 17.11 3.02
CA PHE A 190 -9.36 18.05 4.11
C PHE A 190 -7.90 18.49 4.30
N TYR A 191 -6.97 17.56 4.50
CA TYR A 191 -5.56 17.92 4.76
C TYR A 191 -4.86 18.43 3.50
N GLY A 192 -5.24 17.94 2.31
CA GLY A 192 -4.78 18.50 1.05
C GLY A 192 -5.22 19.96 0.88
N PHE A 193 -6.46 20.30 1.27
CA PHE A 193 -6.93 21.68 1.19
C PHE A 193 -6.30 22.59 2.25
N LEU A 194 -6.10 22.10 3.48
CA LEU A 194 -5.32 22.84 4.48
C LEU A 194 -3.90 23.11 3.99
N THR A 195 -3.25 22.11 3.40
CA THR A 195 -1.92 22.23 2.78
C THR A 195 -1.95 23.30 1.70
N TYR A 196 -2.93 23.28 0.80
CA TYR A 196 -3.12 24.29 -0.23
C TYR A 196 -3.27 25.71 0.35
N ILE A 197 -4.12 25.92 1.36
CA ILE A 197 -4.30 27.23 2.02
C ILE A 197 -2.97 27.72 2.60
N ILE A 198 -2.23 26.84 3.28
CA ILE A 198 -0.94 27.18 3.89
C ILE A 198 0.07 27.57 2.81
N LEU A 199 0.21 26.75 1.76
CA LEU A 199 1.12 26.99 0.62
C LEU A 199 0.87 28.35 -0.05
N ARG A 200 -0.39 28.78 -0.15
CA ARG A 200 -0.75 30.06 -0.75
C ARG A 200 -0.32 31.26 0.10
N ASN A 201 -0.14 31.08 1.40
CA ASN A 201 0.21 32.14 2.34
C ASN A 201 1.71 32.23 2.65
N VAL A 202 2.50 31.25 2.22
CA VAL A 202 3.96 31.22 2.41
C VAL A 202 4.64 31.84 1.20
N LYS A 203 5.58 32.78 1.41
CA LYS A 203 6.35 33.41 0.32
C LYS A 203 7.61 32.62 -0.06
N GLN A 204 8.31 32.07 0.94
CA GLN A 204 9.60 31.41 0.75
C GLN A 204 9.45 30.05 0.05
N TRP A 205 10.19 29.85 -1.05
CA TRP A 205 10.11 28.63 -1.86
C TRP A 205 10.44 27.36 -1.08
N LYS A 206 11.55 27.35 -0.31
CA LYS A 206 11.95 26.19 0.50
C LYS A 206 10.82 25.71 1.42
N ARG A 207 10.22 26.65 2.18
CA ARG A 207 9.09 26.34 3.06
C ARG A 207 7.87 25.82 2.32
N LYS A 208 7.60 26.27 1.08
CA LYS A 208 6.52 25.70 0.26
C LYS A 208 6.79 24.24 -0.07
N VAL A 209 8.02 23.92 -0.48
CA VAL A 209 8.44 22.54 -0.76
C VAL A 209 8.29 21.68 0.48
N ASP A 210 8.79 22.14 1.63
CA ASP A 210 8.71 21.40 2.90
C ASP A 210 7.25 21.11 3.30
N ILE A 211 6.38 22.13 3.24
CA ILE A 211 4.95 22.01 3.59
C ILE A 211 4.21 21.08 2.63
N PHE A 212 4.53 21.12 1.34
CA PHE A 212 3.94 20.21 0.36
C PHE A 212 4.27 18.75 0.69
N PHE A 213 5.55 18.43 0.91
CA PHE A 213 5.96 17.06 1.23
C PHE A 213 5.42 16.58 2.59
N ILE A 214 5.37 17.44 3.60
CA ILE A 214 4.76 17.10 4.90
C ILE A 214 3.26 16.82 4.71
N GLY A 215 2.54 17.66 3.95
CA GLY A 215 1.12 17.44 3.67
C GLY A 215 0.88 16.11 2.96
N VAL A 216 1.67 15.80 1.92
CA VAL A 216 1.62 14.52 1.20
C VAL A 216 1.92 13.35 2.13
N LEU A 217 2.95 13.45 2.98
CA LEU A 217 3.30 12.42 3.94
C LEU A 217 2.15 12.13 4.91
N VAL A 218 1.49 13.16 5.46
CA VAL A 218 0.33 12.99 6.33
C VAL A 218 -0.80 12.26 5.61
N MET A 219 -1.12 12.65 4.37
CA MET A 219 -2.17 12.00 3.59
C MET A 219 -1.86 10.51 3.32
N LEU A 220 -0.62 10.21 2.97
CA LEU A 220 -0.14 8.84 2.74
C LEU A 220 -0.17 8.00 4.03
N LEU A 221 0.28 8.55 5.16
CA LEU A 221 0.28 7.85 6.44
C LEU A 221 -1.14 7.50 6.92
N ILE A 222 -2.12 8.39 6.71
CA ILE A 222 -3.52 8.12 7.09
C ILE A 222 -4.09 6.95 6.27
N GLY A 223 -3.85 6.89 4.96
CA GLY A 223 -4.33 5.75 4.16
C GLY A 223 -3.54 4.47 4.45
N PHE A 224 -2.22 4.56 4.59
CA PHE A 224 -1.40 3.41 4.96
C PHE A 224 -1.80 2.81 6.32
N SER A 225 -2.19 3.64 7.29
CA SER A 225 -2.70 3.12 8.57
C SER A 225 -3.92 2.21 8.39
N ARG A 226 -4.76 2.43 7.37
CA ARG A 226 -5.93 1.58 7.09
C ARG A 226 -5.54 0.21 6.54
N LEU A 227 -4.48 0.18 5.73
CA LEU A 227 -3.89 -1.06 5.20
C LEU A 227 -3.21 -1.84 6.32
N TYR A 228 -2.36 -1.18 7.10
CA TYR A 228 -1.64 -1.79 8.21
C TYR A 228 -2.60 -2.40 9.25
N LEU A 229 -3.65 -1.67 9.63
CA LEU A 229 -4.68 -2.15 10.58
C LEU A 229 -5.62 -3.22 9.97
N GLY A 230 -5.49 -3.51 8.66
CA GLY A 230 -6.21 -4.59 7.96
C GLY A 230 -7.68 -4.31 7.73
N VAL A 231 -8.12 -3.06 7.84
CA VAL A 231 -9.54 -2.69 7.73
C VAL A 231 -9.94 -2.31 6.31
N HIS A 232 -8.98 -2.10 5.41
CA HIS A 232 -9.20 -1.78 4.01
C HIS A 232 -8.15 -2.44 3.12
N TYR A 233 -8.52 -2.71 1.88
CA TYR A 233 -7.62 -3.12 0.80
C TYR A 233 -6.90 -1.93 0.17
N VAL A 234 -5.87 -2.19 -0.65
CA VAL A 234 -5.07 -1.15 -1.32
C VAL A 234 -5.95 -0.35 -2.27
N SER A 235 -6.75 -1.02 -3.09
CA SER A 235 -7.68 -0.34 -4.01
C SER A 235 -8.76 0.49 -3.29
N ASP A 236 -9.19 0.12 -2.08
CA ASP A 236 -10.11 0.95 -1.27
C ASP A 236 -9.48 2.29 -0.89
N VAL A 237 -8.20 2.27 -0.51
CA VAL A 237 -7.43 3.46 -0.12
C VAL A 237 -7.16 4.34 -1.33
N TRP A 238 -6.77 3.76 -2.46
CA TRP A 238 -6.60 4.50 -3.71
C TRP A 238 -7.92 5.10 -4.21
N GLY A 239 -9.01 4.34 -4.22
CA GLY A 239 -10.34 4.84 -4.55
C GLY A 239 -10.76 6.00 -3.64
N GLY A 240 -10.48 5.89 -2.34
CA GLY A 240 -10.66 6.98 -1.38
C GLY A 240 -9.84 8.21 -1.74
N TYR A 241 -8.54 8.07 -1.97
CA TYR A 241 -7.67 9.18 -2.37
C TYR A 241 -8.14 9.89 -3.63
N LEU A 242 -8.60 9.15 -4.63
CA LEU A 242 -9.13 9.72 -5.88
C LEU A 242 -10.42 10.51 -5.63
N ILE A 243 -11.37 9.99 -4.84
CA ILE A 243 -12.57 10.75 -4.43
C ILE A 243 -12.17 12.04 -3.70
N GLY A 244 -11.23 11.94 -2.76
CA GLY A 244 -10.71 13.10 -2.05
C GLY A 244 -10.06 14.12 -2.98
N ALA A 245 -9.34 13.66 -4.00
CA ALA A 245 -8.69 14.51 -5.00
C ALA A 245 -9.71 15.24 -5.90
N LEU A 246 -10.78 14.56 -6.34
CA LEU A 246 -11.87 15.20 -7.10
C LEU A 246 -12.47 16.38 -6.32
N TRP A 247 -12.81 16.14 -5.05
CA TRP A 247 -13.37 17.17 -4.16
C TRP A 247 -12.36 18.26 -3.80
N LEU A 248 -11.08 17.92 -3.68
CA LEU A 248 -10.00 18.90 -3.50
C LEU A 248 -9.88 19.83 -4.72
N ILE A 249 -9.92 19.29 -5.94
CA ILE A 249 -9.87 20.07 -7.18
C ILE A 249 -11.08 21.02 -7.27
N ILE A 250 -12.28 20.54 -6.96
CA ILE A 250 -13.49 21.37 -6.89
C ILE A 250 -13.32 22.47 -5.84
N GLY A 251 -12.87 22.12 -4.64
CA GLY A 251 -12.64 23.05 -3.53
C GLY A 251 -11.62 24.15 -3.87
N ILE A 252 -10.50 23.79 -4.51
CA ILE A 252 -9.48 24.73 -4.98
C ILE A 252 -10.08 25.65 -6.05
N SER A 253 -10.83 25.10 -7.01
CA SER A 253 -11.42 25.84 -8.12
C SER A 253 -12.39 26.91 -7.63
N ILE A 254 -13.31 26.54 -6.74
CA ILE A 254 -14.27 27.47 -6.14
C ILE A 254 -13.55 28.49 -5.25
N SER A 255 -12.51 28.08 -4.52
CA SER A 255 -11.73 28.98 -3.66
C SER A 255 -11.02 30.08 -4.45
N GLU A 256 -10.38 29.74 -5.56
CA GLU A 256 -9.73 30.74 -6.42
C GLU A 256 -10.76 31.66 -7.09
N TRP A 257 -11.88 31.10 -7.57
CA TRP A 257 -12.97 31.89 -8.15
C TRP A 257 -13.59 32.89 -7.14
N LEU A 258 -13.91 32.44 -5.92
CA LEU A 258 -14.44 33.32 -4.87
C LEU A 258 -13.44 34.37 -4.42
N ARG A 259 -12.14 34.04 -4.39
CA ARG A 259 -11.08 34.97 -3.98
C ARG A 259 -10.92 36.11 -4.99
N LEU A 260 -11.00 35.81 -6.29
CA LEU A 260 -10.92 36.84 -7.33
C LEU A 260 -12.09 37.81 -7.31
N ARG A 261 -13.26 37.38 -6.81
CA ARG A 261 -14.47 38.21 -6.69
C ARG A 261 -14.51 39.10 -5.45
N LYS A 262 -13.78 38.77 -4.37
CA LYS A 262 -13.79 39.57 -3.13
C LYS A 262 -12.67 40.60 -3.08
N ARG A 263 -13.03 41.90 -3.00
CA ARG A 263 -12.10 43.01 -2.66
C ARG A 263 -11.48 42.77 -1.29
N LYS A 264 -10.17 43.08 -1.14
CA LYS A 264 -9.45 43.01 0.15
C LYS A 264 -10.20 43.84 1.19
N GLN A 265 -10.67 43.20 2.26
CA GLN A 265 -11.20 43.89 3.45
C GLN A 265 -10.08 44.08 4.47
N ALA A 266 -10.04 45.24 5.13
CA ALA A 266 -9.09 45.54 6.20
C ALA A 266 -9.35 44.66 7.45
N ALA A 267 -8.31 44.36 8.22
CA ALA A 267 -8.41 43.54 9.43
C ALA A 267 -9.07 44.34 10.58
N PHE A 268 -10.04 43.73 11.27
CA PHE A 268 -10.78 44.34 12.39
C PHE A 268 -10.03 44.24 13.73
N LEU A 269 -9.10 43.28 13.86
CA LEU A 269 -8.35 43.02 15.09
C LEU A 269 -6.84 43.28 14.92
N PRO A 270 -6.14 43.72 15.98
CA PRO A 270 -4.69 43.84 15.96
C PRO A 270 -4.00 42.53 15.57
N PRO A 271 -2.94 42.54 14.73
CA PRO A 271 -2.27 41.32 14.25
C PRO A 271 -1.79 40.37 15.37
N ALA A 272 -1.41 40.92 16.52
CA ALA A 272 -0.98 40.15 17.70
C ALA A 272 -2.14 39.30 18.28
N LYS A 273 -3.32 39.91 18.49
CA LYS A 273 -4.52 39.22 18.99
C LYS A 273 -4.96 38.11 18.03
N VAL A 274 -4.92 38.35 16.72
CA VAL A 274 -5.25 37.34 15.71
C VAL A 274 -4.31 36.14 15.78
N ARG A 275 -3.01 36.36 15.97
CA ARG A 275 -2.02 35.27 16.12
C ARG A 275 -2.28 34.47 17.39
N LEU A 276 -2.50 35.15 18.52
CA LEU A 276 -2.78 34.51 19.81
C LEU A 276 -4.02 33.63 19.72
N ILE A 277 -5.17 34.18 19.27
CA ILE A 277 -6.41 33.40 19.15
C ILE A 277 -6.25 32.24 18.16
N SER A 278 -5.56 32.46 17.03
CA SER A 278 -5.27 31.36 16.09
C SER A 278 -4.47 30.24 16.74
N ALA A 279 -3.44 30.58 17.53
CA ALA A 279 -2.61 29.61 18.22
C ALA A 279 -3.41 28.86 19.30
N THR A 280 -4.27 29.54 20.05
CA THR A 280 -5.15 28.93 21.05
C THR A 280 -6.13 27.95 20.40
N LEU A 281 -6.76 28.31 19.28
CA LEU A 281 -7.69 27.41 18.57
C LEU A 281 -6.98 26.16 18.03
N VAL A 282 -5.78 26.32 17.49
CA VAL A 282 -4.97 25.17 17.01
C VAL A 282 -4.55 24.30 18.19
N LEU A 283 -4.03 24.89 19.27
CA LEU A 283 -3.63 24.16 20.47
C LEU A 283 -4.79 23.40 21.11
N ALA A 284 -5.95 24.04 21.25
CA ALA A 284 -7.16 23.40 21.79
C ALA A 284 -7.56 22.17 20.95
N SER A 285 -7.46 22.27 19.61
CA SER A 285 -7.76 21.15 18.73
C SER A 285 -6.74 20.00 18.85
N ILE A 286 -5.45 20.32 19.06
CA ILE A 286 -4.40 19.31 19.29
C ILE A 286 -4.60 18.63 20.65
N LEU A 287 -4.95 19.38 21.70
CA LEU A 287 -5.26 18.83 23.02
C LEU A 287 -6.50 17.93 22.98
N PHE A 288 -7.54 18.33 22.25
CA PHE A 288 -8.71 17.49 21.99
C PHE A 288 -8.31 16.19 21.30
N TYR A 289 -7.49 16.24 20.26
CA TYR A 289 -6.97 15.05 19.59
C TYR A 289 -6.19 14.14 20.55
N ALA A 290 -5.27 14.69 21.33
CA ALA A 290 -4.46 13.92 22.27
C ALA A 290 -5.32 13.27 23.38
N GLY A 291 -6.32 13.98 23.90
CA GLY A 291 -7.27 13.44 24.87
C GLY A 291 -8.13 12.34 24.28
N PHE A 292 -8.68 12.55 23.08
CA PHE A 292 -9.45 11.55 22.36
C PHE A 292 -8.63 10.30 22.04
N ALA A 293 -7.39 10.47 21.60
CA ALA A 293 -6.49 9.38 21.25
C ALA A 293 -6.13 8.50 22.46
N LYS A 294 -5.93 9.10 23.63
CA LYS A 294 -5.68 8.35 24.88
C LYS A 294 -6.87 7.48 25.31
N GLY A 295 -8.10 7.93 25.05
CA GLY A 295 -9.32 7.17 25.37
C GLY A 295 -9.79 6.23 24.25
N TYR A 296 -9.12 6.19 23.10
CA TYR A 296 -9.59 5.44 21.95
C TYR A 296 -9.16 3.98 21.99
N ASN A 297 -10.08 3.11 22.39
CA ASN A 297 -9.93 1.66 22.36
C ASN A 297 -11.02 1.06 21.45
N PRO A 298 -10.74 0.85 20.15
CA PRO A 298 -11.73 0.23 19.26
C PRO A 298 -11.99 -1.22 19.67
N PRO A 299 -13.22 -1.73 19.46
CA PRO A 299 -13.53 -3.13 19.72
C PRO A 299 -12.67 -4.00 18.81
N LEU A 300 -11.76 -4.77 19.42
CA LEU A 300 -10.91 -5.70 18.69
C LEU A 300 -11.79 -6.66 17.89
N SER A 301 -11.38 -6.93 16.67
CA SER A 301 -12.07 -7.91 15.85
C SER A 301 -11.85 -9.24 16.53
N HIS A 302 -12.93 -10.02 16.72
CA HIS A 302 -12.76 -11.41 17.03
C HIS A 302 -11.93 -11.97 15.88
N ALA A 303 -10.68 -12.35 16.17
CA ALA A 303 -9.83 -13.00 15.17
C ALA A 303 -10.70 -14.05 14.48
N PRO A 304 -10.67 -14.19 13.13
CA PRO A 304 -11.18 -15.40 12.52
C PRO A 304 -10.45 -16.56 13.20
N SER A 305 -11.11 -17.15 14.18
CA SER A 305 -10.55 -18.16 15.05
C SER A 305 -10.53 -19.42 14.20
N SER A 306 -9.34 -19.77 13.72
CA SER A 306 -9.06 -20.87 12.77
C SER A 306 -9.70 -20.69 11.40
N ARG A 307 -8.92 -20.93 10.33
CA ARG A 307 -9.54 -21.21 9.02
C ARG A 307 -10.47 -22.41 9.23
N LYS A 308 -11.71 -22.34 8.73
CA LYS A 308 -12.64 -23.47 8.84
C LYS A 308 -11.96 -24.71 8.28
N GLU A 309 -11.74 -25.69 9.14
CA GLU A 309 -11.04 -26.92 8.79
C GLU A 309 -11.92 -27.74 7.83
N ILE A 310 -11.30 -28.23 6.77
CA ILE A 310 -11.93 -29.05 5.74
C ILE A 310 -11.34 -30.45 5.85
N VAL A 311 -12.16 -31.41 6.26
CA VAL A 311 -11.76 -32.82 6.31
C VAL A 311 -11.65 -33.35 4.89
N VAL A 312 -10.51 -33.96 4.55
CA VAL A 312 -10.26 -34.57 3.25
C VAL A 312 -9.98 -36.06 3.40
N GLU A 313 -10.62 -36.87 2.55
CA GLU A 313 -10.39 -38.32 2.51
C GLU A 313 -9.02 -38.63 1.90
N ASN A 314 -8.69 -37.95 0.82
CA ASN A 314 -7.41 -38.05 0.14
C ASN A 314 -6.83 -36.65 -0.09
N VAL A 315 -5.64 -36.41 0.47
CA VAL A 315 -4.93 -35.12 0.36
C VAL A 315 -4.66 -34.75 -1.09
N LYS A 316 -4.51 -35.72 -2.00
CA LYS A 316 -4.29 -35.46 -3.43
C LYS A 316 -5.48 -34.74 -4.08
N ASN A 317 -6.71 -34.97 -3.59
CA ASN A 317 -7.91 -34.36 -4.16
C ASN A 317 -7.95 -32.84 -3.95
N VAL A 318 -7.24 -32.33 -2.94
CA VAL A 318 -7.08 -30.88 -2.69
C VAL A 318 -6.46 -30.19 -3.91
N PHE A 319 -5.53 -30.85 -4.59
CA PHE A 319 -4.74 -30.29 -5.69
C PHE A 319 -5.35 -30.62 -7.06
N SER A 320 -6.65 -30.89 -7.10
CA SER A 320 -7.42 -30.96 -8.34
C SER A 320 -7.50 -29.59 -9.02
N ASP A 321 -7.53 -28.51 -8.23
CA ASP A 321 -7.27 -27.17 -8.71
C ASP A 321 -5.79 -27.01 -9.03
N ASN A 322 -5.50 -26.76 -10.31
CA ASN A 322 -4.14 -26.60 -10.81
C ASN A 322 -3.45 -25.32 -10.28
N GLN A 323 -4.18 -24.33 -9.73
CA GLN A 323 -3.56 -23.17 -9.07
C GLN A 323 -2.91 -23.56 -7.74
N LEU A 324 -3.55 -24.44 -6.96
CA LEU A 324 -3.06 -24.86 -5.64
C LEU A 324 -1.77 -25.68 -5.69
N LYS A 325 -1.33 -26.09 -6.89
CA LYS A 325 -0.06 -26.77 -7.10
C LYS A 325 1.16 -25.85 -7.13
N TYR A 326 0.94 -24.53 -7.22
CA TYR A 326 1.99 -23.54 -7.38
C TYR A 326 1.94 -22.53 -6.24
N THR A 327 3.10 -22.00 -5.90
CA THR A 327 3.20 -20.69 -5.25
C THR A 327 2.76 -19.59 -6.22
N GLU A 328 2.49 -18.40 -5.70
CA GLU A 328 1.96 -17.30 -6.51
C GLU A 328 2.67 -15.97 -6.23
N THR A 329 2.71 -15.12 -7.26
CA THR A 329 3.08 -13.71 -7.10
C THR A 329 1.99 -13.00 -6.29
N PRO A 330 2.26 -11.79 -5.76
CA PRO A 330 1.23 -11.00 -5.08
C PRO A 330 -0.04 -10.78 -5.91
N VAL A 331 0.05 -10.78 -7.25
CA VAL A 331 -1.09 -10.58 -8.16
C VAL A 331 -1.79 -11.88 -8.58
N GLY A 332 -1.38 -13.03 -8.05
CA GLY A 332 -2.00 -14.34 -8.30
C GLY A 332 -1.47 -15.08 -9.55
N GLU A 333 -0.32 -14.69 -10.08
CA GLU A 333 0.34 -15.43 -11.16
C GLU A 333 1.16 -16.58 -10.59
N LYS A 334 1.21 -17.73 -11.27
CA LYS A 334 1.93 -18.93 -10.82
C LYS A 334 3.45 -18.71 -10.80
N GLU A 335 4.10 -19.21 -9.76
CA GLU A 335 5.56 -19.25 -9.60
C GLU A 335 6.07 -20.69 -9.48
N GLU A 336 6.84 -20.99 -8.43
CA GLU A 336 7.44 -22.30 -8.17
C GLU A 336 6.35 -23.33 -7.81
N PRO A 337 6.33 -24.53 -8.41
CA PRO A 337 5.44 -25.59 -7.97
C PRO A 337 5.84 -26.09 -6.57
N LEU A 338 4.86 -26.64 -5.84
CA LEU A 338 5.10 -27.21 -4.52
C LEU A 338 6.05 -28.40 -4.58
N SER A 339 7.05 -28.40 -3.70
CA SER A 339 8.02 -29.49 -3.56
C SER A 339 7.58 -30.51 -2.51
N PHE A 340 6.77 -30.10 -1.53
CA PHE A 340 6.35 -30.92 -0.40
C PHE A 340 4.87 -30.77 -0.05
N ILE A 341 4.26 -31.91 0.32
CA ILE A 341 3.00 -32.01 1.04
C ILE A 341 3.30 -32.84 2.30
N ILE A 342 3.24 -32.22 3.48
CA ILE A 342 3.55 -32.86 4.75
C ILE A 342 2.28 -32.99 5.59
N ILE A 343 2.03 -34.19 6.11
CA ILE A 343 0.92 -34.51 7.01
C ILE A 343 1.50 -34.68 8.41
N ALA A 344 1.04 -33.86 9.36
CA ALA A 344 1.51 -33.90 10.74
C ALA A 344 0.37 -33.63 11.73
N ARG A 345 0.44 -34.20 12.93
CA ARG A 345 -0.56 -34.06 14.00
C ARG A 345 -0.73 -32.62 14.45
N ASN A 346 0.35 -31.83 14.45
CA ASN A 346 0.35 -30.43 14.84
C ASN A 346 1.64 -29.73 14.41
N ASP A 347 1.66 -28.40 14.59
CA ASP A 347 2.78 -27.54 14.23
C ASP A 347 4.08 -27.94 14.96
N GLN A 348 3.99 -28.49 16.18
CA GLN A 348 5.15 -28.90 16.96
C GLN A 348 5.83 -30.14 16.38
N GLN A 349 5.08 -31.11 15.83
CA GLN A 349 5.65 -32.29 15.18
C GLN A 349 6.42 -31.89 13.91
N LEU A 350 5.85 -30.97 13.11
CA LEU A 350 6.53 -30.41 11.94
C LEU A 350 7.83 -29.70 12.36
N ILE A 351 7.76 -28.77 13.31
CA ILE A 351 8.96 -28.03 13.76
C ILE A 351 10.01 -28.99 14.35
N LYS A 352 9.59 -30.06 15.04
CA LYS A 352 10.49 -31.05 15.63
C LYS A 352 11.28 -31.81 14.57
N VAL A 353 10.67 -32.25 13.47
CA VAL A 353 11.39 -33.00 12.42
C VAL A 353 12.41 -32.11 11.70
N PHE A 354 12.07 -30.85 11.43
CA PHE A 354 13.02 -29.87 10.87
C PHE A 354 14.18 -29.62 11.84
N ARG A 355 13.87 -29.38 13.12
CA ARG A 355 14.92 -29.14 14.13
C ARG A 355 15.86 -30.32 14.30
N GLN A 356 15.36 -31.56 14.26
CA GLN A 356 16.19 -32.77 14.37
C GLN A 356 17.06 -33.04 13.13
N SER A 357 16.66 -32.52 11.97
CA SER A 357 17.44 -32.59 10.72
C SER A 357 18.42 -31.42 10.55
N GLY A 358 18.54 -30.55 11.56
CA GLY A 358 19.44 -29.40 11.57
C GLY A 358 18.88 -28.14 10.91
N TRP A 359 17.59 -28.12 10.58
CA TRP A 359 16.88 -26.97 10.05
C TRP A 359 16.23 -26.17 11.18
N LEU A 360 16.58 -24.89 11.28
CA LEU A 360 16.12 -23.99 12.33
C LEU A 360 14.93 -23.17 11.85
N LEU A 361 14.01 -22.85 12.77
CA LEU A 361 12.89 -21.99 12.46
C LEU A 361 13.37 -20.54 12.32
N ALA A 362 13.01 -19.88 11.23
CA ALA A 362 13.33 -18.48 10.97
C ALA A 362 12.64 -17.55 11.96
N ASP A 363 13.34 -16.47 12.33
CA ASP A 363 12.80 -15.41 13.16
C ASP A 363 11.63 -14.72 12.43
N LYS A 364 10.57 -14.37 13.17
CA LYS A 364 9.48 -13.56 12.62
C LYS A 364 10.02 -12.20 12.17
N VAL A 365 9.42 -11.65 11.11
CA VAL A 365 9.79 -10.31 10.62
C VAL A 365 9.39 -9.26 11.66
N SER A 366 10.38 -8.50 12.12
CA SER A 366 10.21 -7.42 13.09
C SER A 366 11.29 -6.36 12.84
N PRO A 367 11.14 -5.12 13.33
CA PRO A 367 12.20 -4.12 13.26
C PRO A 367 13.53 -4.62 13.85
N TYR A 368 13.47 -5.46 14.88
CA TYR A 368 14.64 -6.07 15.51
C TYR A 368 15.30 -7.10 14.61
N SER A 369 14.55 -8.07 14.07
CA SER A 369 15.11 -9.12 13.22
C SER A 369 15.63 -8.59 11.88
N VAL A 370 15.01 -7.56 11.31
CA VAL A 370 15.53 -6.86 10.12
C VAL A 370 16.86 -6.17 10.42
N MET A 371 16.98 -5.49 11.57
CA MET A 371 18.23 -4.85 11.99
C MET A 371 19.32 -5.88 12.29
N LYS A 372 18.96 -7.01 12.92
CA LYS A 372 19.86 -8.14 13.21
C LYS A 372 20.48 -8.69 11.92
N VAL A 373 19.65 -8.99 10.91
CA VAL A 373 20.14 -9.48 9.61
C VAL A 373 20.96 -8.44 8.86
N ALA A 374 20.52 -7.18 8.83
CA ALA A 374 21.28 -6.12 8.19
C ALA A 374 22.70 -5.99 8.79
N LYS A 375 22.80 -6.09 10.12
CA LYS A 375 24.09 -6.12 10.83
C LYS A 375 24.91 -7.36 10.48
N ALA A 376 24.29 -8.54 10.45
CA ALA A 376 24.97 -9.79 10.08
C ALA A 376 25.52 -9.75 8.65
N VAL A 377 24.74 -9.24 7.69
CA VAL A 377 25.15 -9.07 6.28
C VAL A 377 26.32 -8.09 6.15
N LEU A 378 26.27 -6.96 6.87
CA LEU A 378 27.35 -5.97 6.88
C LEU A 378 28.64 -6.52 7.50
N LEU A 379 28.52 -7.28 8.59
CA LEU A 379 29.65 -7.88 9.30
C LEU A 379 30.12 -9.22 8.72
N LYS A 380 29.47 -9.70 7.64
CA LYS A 380 29.71 -11.03 7.03
C LYS A 380 29.62 -12.18 8.05
N GLN A 381 28.72 -12.05 9.01
CA GLN A 381 28.44 -13.07 10.03
C GLN A 381 27.29 -13.98 9.58
N ALA A 382 27.23 -15.19 10.14
CA ALA A 382 26.07 -16.05 10.01
C ALA A 382 24.91 -15.52 10.88
N ASP A 383 23.69 -15.62 10.37
CA ASP A 383 22.47 -15.50 11.17
C ASP A 383 21.58 -16.71 10.83
N PRO A 384 21.70 -17.81 11.59
CA PRO A 384 21.09 -19.09 11.24
C PRO A 384 19.56 -19.09 11.45
N THR A 385 18.99 -18.00 11.95
CA THR A 385 17.54 -17.81 12.11
C THR A 385 17.06 -16.54 11.40
N ALA A 386 17.81 -16.04 10.41
CA ALA A 386 17.45 -14.82 9.72
C ALA A 386 16.04 -14.91 9.09
N PRO A 387 15.18 -13.88 9.24
CA PRO A 387 13.86 -13.85 8.59
C PRO A 387 13.97 -14.07 7.08
N MET A 388 13.00 -14.83 6.56
CA MET A 388 12.84 -15.06 5.14
C MET A 388 12.01 -13.94 4.49
N THR A 389 12.27 -13.70 3.21
CA THR A 389 11.32 -12.95 2.38
C THR A 389 10.04 -13.79 2.23
N PRO A 390 8.86 -13.25 2.59
CA PRO A 390 7.57 -13.90 2.41
C PRO A 390 7.33 -14.38 0.98
N SER A 391 6.72 -15.56 0.86
CA SER A 391 6.18 -16.07 -0.41
C SER A 391 4.69 -16.34 -0.26
N PHE A 392 3.94 -16.40 -1.37
CA PHE A 392 2.51 -16.62 -1.35
C PHE A 392 2.11 -18.00 -1.87
N TRP A 393 1.09 -18.57 -1.26
CA TRP A 393 0.36 -19.73 -1.75
C TRP A 393 -1.11 -19.54 -1.39
N ASN A 394 -2.00 -19.58 -2.37
CA ASN A 394 -3.44 -19.36 -2.17
C ASN A 394 -3.73 -18.03 -1.44
N SER A 395 -3.03 -16.98 -1.87
CA SER A 395 -2.99 -15.62 -1.32
C SER A 395 -2.58 -15.51 0.15
N GLN A 396 -2.02 -16.57 0.74
CA GLN A 396 -1.53 -16.60 2.11
C GLN A 396 -0.01 -16.53 2.12
N VAL A 397 0.55 -15.78 3.09
CA VAL A 397 1.98 -15.83 3.37
C VAL A 397 2.33 -17.14 4.09
N ASN A 398 3.54 -17.64 3.86
CA ASN A 398 4.05 -18.83 4.55
C ASN A 398 4.00 -18.68 6.08
N ASP A 399 3.53 -19.72 6.76
CA ASP A 399 3.39 -19.77 8.21
C ASP A 399 4.73 -20.10 8.88
N PHE A 400 5.55 -20.93 8.22
CA PHE A 400 6.85 -21.36 8.69
C PHE A 400 7.93 -21.10 7.64
N GLY A 401 9.10 -20.67 8.13
CA GLY A 401 10.32 -20.59 7.36
C GLY A 401 11.39 -21.41 8.08
N PHE A 402 12.08 -22.29 7.36
CA PHE A 402 13.16 -23.11 7.89
C PHE A 402 14.46 -22.82 7.17
N GLU A 403 15.52 -22.74 7.95
CA GLU A 403 16.83 -22.24 7.58
C GLU A 403 17.89 -23.26 7.96
N LYS A 404 18.81 -23.57 7.05
CA LYS A 404 19.99 -24.36 7.37
C LYS A 404 21.25 -23.72 6.77
N ALA A 405 22.26 -23.55 7.61
CA ALA A 405 23.52 -22.92 7.23
C ALA A 405 24.31 -23.82 6.27
N THR A 406 25.07 -23.18 5.38
CA THR A 406 26.06 -23.84 4.52
C THR A 406 27.44 -23.86 5.17
N ASP A 407 28.36 -24.65 4.62
CA ASP A 407 29.78 -24.67 5.02
C ASP A 407 30.46 -23.29 4.86
N ALA A 408 29.92 -22.43 4.00
CA ALA A 408 30.39 -21.05 3.83
C ALA A 408 30.06 -20.14 5.04
N ASN A 409 29.21 -20.61 5.98
CA ASN A 409 28.87 -20.02 7.27
C ASN A 409 28.65 -18.49 7.26
N ASN A 410 27.86 -18.01 6.33
CA ASN A 410 27.52 -16.59 6.21
C ASN A 410 26.05 -16.41 5.81
N ALA A 411 25.48 -15.22 6.10
CA ALA A 411 24.08 -14.92 5.82
C ALA A 411 23.68 -14.83 4.33
N ARG A 412 24.61 -15.06 3.38
CA ARG A 412 24.34 -14.98 1.93
C ARG A 412 24.09 -16.33 1.26
N GLN A 413 24.54 -17.43 1.87
CA GLN A 413 24.39 -18.77 1.32
C GLN A 413 23.76 -19.70 2.35
N ARG A 414 22.54 -20.14 2.07
CA ARG A 414 21.70 -20.85 3.03
C ARG A 414 20.62 -21.66 2.31
N HIS A 415 20.31 -22.78 2.93
CA HIS A 415 19.24 -23.67 2.53
C HIS A 415 17.93 -23.18 3.13
N HIS A 416 16.89 -23.06 2.29
CA HIS A 416 15.62 -22.45 2.64
C HIS A 416 14.46 -23.38 2.37
N ALA A 417 13.53 -23.46 3.33
CA ALA A 417 12.25 -24.11 3.09
C ALA A 417 11.10 -23.26 3.64
N ARG A 418 10.07 -23.06 2.83
CA ARG A 418 8.86 -22.29 3.22
C ARG A 418 7.68 -23.24 3.28
N PHE A 419 6.93 -23.17 4.37
CA PHE A 419 5.75 -24.02 4.57
C PHE A 419 4.52 -23.19 4.93
N TRP A 420 3.41 -23.54 4.31
CA TRP A 420 2.08 -23.02 4.59
C TRP A 420 1.27 -24.09 5.31
N LYS A 421 0.65 -23.71 6.42
CA LYS A 421 -0.38 -24.49 7.07
C LYS A 421 -1.66 -24.32 6.25
N THR A 422 -2.19 -25.42 5.72
CA THR A 422 -3.45 -25.37 4.99
C THR A 422 -4.64 -25.37 5.96
N ASN A 423 -5.85 -25.19 5.44
CA ASN A 423 -7.08 -25.44 6.20
C ASN A 423 -7.60 -26.88 6.02
N TYR A 424 -6.80 -27.78 5.44
CA TYR A 424 -7.19 -29.17 5.25
C TYR A 424 -6.66 -30.04 6.39
N ILE A 425 -7.51 -30.94 6.86
CA ILE A 425 -7.17 -31.96 7.85
C ILE A 425 -7.56 -33.33 7.29
N THR A 426 -6.82 -34.38 7.64
CA THR A 426 -7.18 -35.76 7.31
C THR A 426 -8.38 -36.21 8.13
N GLN A 427 -9.01 -37.33 7.75
CA GLN A 427 -10.05 -37.99 8.57
C GLN A 427 -9.56 -38.33 9.99
N SER A 428 -8.27 -38.59 10.17
CA SER A 428 -7.60 -38.82 11.45
C SER A 428 -7.31 -37.54 12.26
N GLY A 429 -7.65 -36.36 11.73
CA GLY A 429 -7.41 -35.07 12.39
C GLY A 429 -5.98 -34.55 12.27
N GLU A 430 -5.19 -35.05 11.31
CA GLU A 430 -3.82 -34.58 11.06
C GLU A 430 -3.85 -33.38 10.11
N HIS A 431 -3.04 -32.36 10.36
CA HIS A 431 -2.96 -31.16 9.53
C HIS A 431 -2.12 -31.40 8.27
N VAL A 432 -2.57 -30.80 7.17
CA VAL A 432 -1.82 -30.78 5.91
C VAL A 432 -1.04 -29.47 5.77
N TYR A 433 0.24 -29.59 5.49
CA TYR A 433 1.16 -28.50 5.18
C TYR A 433 1.66 -28.66 3.75
N VAL A 434 1.87 -27.55 3.07
CA VAL A 434 2.50 -27.52 1.74
C VAL A 434 3.75 -26.67 1.80
N GLY A 435 4.75 -26.96 0.96
CA GLY A 435 5.98 -26.19 1.00
C GLY A 435 6.85 -26.28 -0.24
N THR A 436 7.79 -25.35 -0.31
CA THR A 436 8.86 -25.29 -1.31
C THR A 436 10.22 -25.30 -0.62
N ALA A 437 11.24 -25.72 -1.34
CA ALA A 437 12.63 -25.63 -0.91
C ALA A 437 13.45 -24.89 -1.98
N SER A 438 14.30 -23.96 -1.55
CA SER A 438 15.17 -23.17 -2.43
C SER A 438 16.56 -23.00 -1.80
N PHE A 439 17.59 -22.89 -2.63
CA PHE A 439 18.93 -22.56 -2.17
C PHE A 439 19.24 -21.10 -2.47
N ASP A 440 19.61 -20.33 -1.46
CA ASP A 440 20.10 -18.98 -1.66
C ASP A 440 21.57 -19.01 -2.11
N SER A 441 21.82 -18.58 -3.34
CA SER A 441 23.17 -18.47 -3.92
C SER A 441 23.84 -17.12 -3.64
N GLY A 442 23.09 -16.13 -3.16
CA GLY A 442 23.60 -14.81 -2.84
C GLY A 442 22.53 -13.79 -2.47
N ILE A 443 22.91 -12.50 -2.50
CA ILE A 443 22.03 -11.36 -2.22
C ILE A 443 22.00 -10.42 -3.42
N GLN A 444 20.80 -10.04 -3.85
CA GLN A 444 20.49 -8.99 -4.82
C GLN A 444 19.78 -7.82 -4.14
N TRP A 445 19.91 -6.61 -4.71
CA TRP A 445 19.24 -5.41 -4.21
C TRP A 445 19.46 -5.12 -2.70
N GLY A 446 20.61 -5.53 -2.16
CA GLY A 446 21.06 -5.25 -0.79
C GLY A 446 20.61 -6.25 0.28
N LEU A 447 19.35 -6.70 0.27
CA LEU A 447 18.77 -7.61 1.28
C LEU A 447 17.89 -8.72 0.71
N ILE A 448 17.63 -8.73 -0.60
CA ILE A 448 16.78 -9.75 -1.25
C ILE A 448 17.67 -10.90 -1.68
N HIS A 449 17.23 -12.14 -1.48
CA HIS A 449 18.05 -13.30 -1.82
C HIS A 449 17.99 -13.62 -3.31
N LYS A 450 19.08 -14.21 -3.83
CA LYS A 450 19.14 -14.77 -5.18
C LYS A 450 19.03 -16.28 -5.09
N ILE A 451 17.95 -16.83 -5.64
CA ILE A 451 17.69 -18.27 -5.59
C ILE A 451 18.52 -18.98 -6.68
N ASN A 452 19.05 -20.16 -6.36
CA ASN A 452 19.68 -21.04 -7.32
C ASN A 452 18.60 -21.66 -8.23
N PRO A 453 18.79 -21.66 -9.56
CA PRO A 453 17.76 -22.15 -10.47
C PRO A 453 17.36 -23.62 -10.28
N ASP A 454 18.23 -24.46 -9.72
CA ASP A 454 17.94 -25.88 -9.50
C ASP A 454 17.20 -26.09 -8.16
N ILE A 455 15.88 -25.95 -8.19
CA ILE A 455 15.03 -26.19 -7.00
C ILE A 455 14.81 -27.69 -6.73
N ASP A 456 15.09 -28.57 -7.70
CA ASP A 456 14.98 -30.01 -7.52
C ASP A 456 16.08 -30.54 -6.61
N THR A 457 17.33 -30.08 -6.81
CA THR A 457 18.46 -30.45 -5.95
C THR A 457 18.18 -30.09 -4.50
N GLU A 458 17.59 -28.90 -4.24
CA GLU A 458 17.24 -28.49 -2.88
C GLU A 458 16.09 -29.33 -2.29
N ARG A 459 15.10 -29.71 -3.11
CA ARG A 459 14.04 -30.64 -2.69
C ARG A 459 14.63 -31.99 -2.28
N GLU A 460 15.54 -32.57 -3.05
CA GLU A 460 16.19 -33.84 -2.67
C GLU A 460 16.98 -33.69 -1.37
N PHE A 461 17.76 -32.60 -1.25
CA PHE A 461 18.56 -32.32 -0.07
C PHE A 461 17.71 -32.24 1.21
N LEU A 462 16.61 -31.48 1.18
CA LEU A 462 15.71 -31.39 2.32
C LEU A 462 15.06 -32.75 2.65
N TYR A 463 14.63 -33.51 1.65
CA TYR A 463 14.04 -34.84 1.88
C TYR A 463 15.03 -35.82 2.54
N GLU A 464 16.27 -35.87 2.07
CA GLU A 464 17.32 -36.71 2.64
C GLU A 464 17.58 -36.36 4.11
N ASP A 465 17.63 -35.08 4.43
CA ASP A 465 17.80 -34.58 5.79
C ASP A 465 16.65 -34.95 6.72
N LEU A 466 15.40 -34.79 6.27
CA LEU A 466 14.22 -35.19 7.03
C LEU A 466 14.19 -36.72 7.24
N SER A 467 14.61 -37.50 6.24
CA SER A 467 14.63 -38.96 6.31
C SER A 467 15.59 -39.52 7.36
N LYS A 468 16.72 -38.83 7.62
CA LYS A 468 17.71 -39.22 8.65
C LYS A 468 17.13 -39.19 10.07
N THR A 469 16.04 -38.45 10.32
CA THR A 469 15.42 -38.33 11.64
C THR A 469 14.68 -39.59 12.11
N LYS A 470 14.34 -40.49 11.18
CA LYS A 470 13.45 -41.66 11.42
C LYS A 470 12.07 -41.29 11.96
N LEU A 471 11.65 -40.04 11.81
CA LEU A 471 10.29 -39.57 12.14
C LEU A 471 9.33 -39.66 10.94
N ILE A 472 9.82 -39.97 9.74
CA ILE A 472 8.95 -40.19 8.58
C ILE A 472 8.33 -41.59 8.68
N VAL A 473 7.00 -41.65 8.82
CA VAL A 473 6.21 -42.89 8.85
C VAL A 473 6.00 -43.43 7.44
N GLN A 474 5.69 -42.53 6.50
CA GLN A 474 5.46 -42.87 5.10
C GLN A 474 5.93 -41.72 4.24
N SER A 475 6.54 -42.02 3.09
CA SER A 475 6.81 -41.01 2.08
C SER A 475 6.64 -41.57 0.68
N GLN A 476 6.25 -40.71 -0.26
CA GLN A 476 6.12 -41.05 -1.66
C GLN A 476 6.54 -39.85 -2.51
N LYS A 477 7.31 -40.10 -3.57
CA LYS A 477 7.64 -39.12 -4.60
C LYS A 477 6.80 -39.38 -5.84
N GLU A 478 6.11 -38.37 -6.34
CA GLU A 478 5.23 -38.52 -7.51
C GLU A 478 5.35 -37.32 -8.45
N GLN A 479 4.95 -37.54 -9.72
CA GLN A 479 4.77 -36.46 -10.67
C GLN A 479 3.57 -35.60 -10.26
N PHE A 480 3.76 -34.29 -10.10
CA PHE A 480 2.72 -33.40 -9.58
C PHE A 480 2.24 -32.39 -10.61
N VAL A 481 3.19 -31.83 -11.35
CA VAL A 481 3.02 -30.94 -12.51
C VAL A 481 3.97 -31.37 -13.61
N ASP A 482 3.78 -30.93 -14.85
CA ASP A 482 4.78 -31.16 -15.91
C ASP A 482 6.11 -30.46 -15.57
N PRO A 483 7.25 -30.87 -16.16
CA PRO A 483 8.50 -30.15 -15.99
C PRO A 483 8.37 -28.68 -16.43
N VAL A 484 8.85 -27.75 -15.61
CA VAL A 484 8.67 -26.31 -15.80
C VAL A 484 10.02 -25.59 -15.77
N LEU A 485 10.17 -24.65 -16.70
CA LEU A 485 11.15 -23.57 -16.67
C LEU A 485 10.40 -22.28 -16.39
N GLY A 486 10.81 -21.56 -15.34
CA GLY A 486 10.09 -20.37 -14.89
C GLY A 486 11.01 -19.29 -14.36
N LYS A 487 10.38 -18.21 -13.88
CA LYS A 487 11.04 -17.14 -13.13
C LYS A 487 10.18 -16.79 -11.93
N ASN A 488 10.82 -16.50 -10.80
CA ASN A 488 10.12 -15.93 -9.65
C ASN A 488 9.86 -14.43 -9.85
N PHE A 489 9.16 -13.81 -8.89
CA PHE A 489 8.76 -12.41 -8.88
C PHE A 489 9.95 -11.45 -8.96
N PHE A 490 11.11 -11.86 -8.46
CA PHE A 490 12.34 -11.07 -8.52
C PHE A 490 13.14 -11.29 -9.82
N GLY A 491 12.67 -12.18 -10.70
CA GLY A 491 13.25 -12.46 -12.00
C GLY A 491 14.33 -13.55 -11.99
N ASP A 492 14.56 -14.22 -10.85
CA ASP A 492 15.48 -15.35 -10.79
C ASP A 492 14.87 -16.54 -11.53
N PRO A 493 15.59 -17.18 -12.47
CA PRO A 493 15.09 -18.35 -13.16
C PRO A 493 15.07 -19.57 -12.23
N PHE A 494 14.13 -20.48 -12.46
CA PHE A 494 14.11 -21.80 -11.84
C PHE A 494 13.76 -22.88 -12.87
N PHE A 495 14.19 -24.11 -12.61
CA PHE A 495 13.79 -25.29 -13.35
C PHE A 495 13.44 -26.43 -12.40
N THR A 496 12.46 -27.24 -12.79
CA THR A 496 12.02 -28.40 -11.99
C THR A 496 11.45 -29.50 -12.86
N ASP A 497 11.68 -30.75 -12.44
CA ASP A 497 11.07 -31.95 -12.98
C ASP A 497 9.59 -32.10 -12.59
N GLY A 498 9.06 -31.19 -11.78
CA GLY A 498 7.63 -31.12 -11.43
C GLY A 498 7.18 -32.17 -10.41
N LYS A 499 8.11 -32.82 -9.70
CA LYS A 499 7.79 -33.82 -8.67
C LYS A 499 7.54 -33.22 -7.30
N VAL A 500 6.70 -33.89 -6.51
CA VAL A 500 6.39 -33.54 -5.12
C VAL A 500 6.68 -34.73 -4.20
N TYR A 501 7.12 -34.44 -2.98
CA TYR A 501 7.15 -35.41 -1.89
C TYR A 501 5.89 -35.30 -1.03
N ILE A 502 5.17 -36.39 -0.89
CA ILE A 502 4.08 -36.54 0.08
C ILE A 502 4.62 -37.30 1.28
N ILE A 503 4.67 -36.65 2.45
CA ILE A 503 5.32 -37.16 3.67
C ILE A 503 4.32 -37.21 4.81
N LYS A 504 4.28 -38.33 5.55
CA LYS A 504 3.56 -38.47 6.80
C LYS A 504 4.55 -38.62 7.96
N LEU A 505 4.41 -37.79 8.99
CA LEU A 505 5.29 -37.72 10.18
C LEU A 505 4.76 -38.50 11.39
#